data_AF-A0A7V6PZ09-F1
#
_entry.id   AF-A0A7V6PZ09-F1
#
_cell.length_a   1.000
_cell.length_b   1.000
_cell.length_c   1.000
_cell.angle_alpha   90.00
_cell.angle_beta   90.00
_cell.angle_gamma   90.00
#
_symmetry.space_group_name_H-M   'P 1'
#
loop_
_entity.id
_entity.type
_entity.pdbx_description
1 polymer ?
#
loop_
_entity_poly.entity_id
_entity_poly.type
_entity_poly.pdbx_seq_one_letter_code
_entity_poly.pdbx_strand_id
1 'polypeptide(L)'
;MNSKYAVPYKLKAPRGGVVLTGGRFKKAFDNNIGFLKGFDVDRILYWYRVHKGKPAPGVPYAAGAGHFENNLKGQTAGEFLMGAGTTLLWIEDTELRKMVREILKEMEDCRDDDGFIIPITQDEFRTKEYPNYTRAWITFGLLDAGYAGENRAFELARDMGDWFNECDVLPYVKDMNLGFQGILANTRLYDSPVGVWKDIQVAIQAYQETWWLEQLIAGDHRAIYDHPGNHPHVYETGGRFQCLKKGL
;
A
#
# COMPACT_ATOMS: atom_id res chain seq x y z
N MET A 1 28.61 -2.96 1.41
CA MET A 1 27.24 -2.44 1.42
C MET A 1 26.72 -2.44 0.00
N ASN A 2 25.77 -3.32 -0.34
CA ASN A 2 25.09 -3.23 -1.64
C ASN A 2 24.26 -1.95 -1.65
N SER A 3 24.71 -0.94 -2.39
CA SER A 3 23.88 0.24 -2.63
C SER A 3 22.65 -0.23 -3.40
N LYS A 4 21.50 -0.21 -2.73
CA LYS A 4 20.20 -0.56 -3.32
C LYS A 4 19.95 0.23 -4.61
N TYR A 5 20.35 1.49 -4.62
CA TYR A 5 20.21 2.38 -5.75
C TYR A 5 21.50 2.49 -6.56
N ALA A 6 21.37 2.50 -7.89
CA ALA A 6 22.49 2.75 -8.82
C ALA A 6 23.02 4.20 -8.73
N VAL A 7 22.16 5.14 -8.32
CA VAL A 7 22.51 6.56 -8.16
C VAL A 7 22.12 7.03 -6.76
N PRO A 8 23.03 7.69 -6.01
CA PRO A 8 22.69 8.23 -4.70
C PRO A 8 21.69 9.39 -4.81
N TYR A 9 20.71 9.42 -3.91
CA TYR A 9 19.77 10.53 -3.83
C TYR A 9 20.47 11.83 -3.39
N LYS A 10 20.23 12.91 -4.14
CA LYS A 10 20.74 14.25 -3.82
C LYS A 10 19.96 14.96 -2.70
N LEU A 11 18.76 14.47 -2.39
CA LEU A 11 17.88 14.99 -1.34
C LEU A 11 17.51 13.85 -0.39
N LYS A 12 17.45 14.17 0.91
CA LYS A 12 16.86 13.30 1.93
C LYS A 12 15.65 14.02 2.51
N ALA A 13 14.46 13.44 2.35
CA ALA A 13 13.29 13.93 3.04
C ALA A 13 13.47 13.75 4.56
N PRO A 14 13.10 14.76 5.38
CA PRO A 14 13.18 14.62 6.82
C PRO A 14 12.25 13.48 7.28
N ARG A 15 12.73 12.69 8.26
CA ARG A 15 11.97 11.60 8.91
C ARG A 15 11.69 11.91 10.39
N GLY A 16 11.76 13.19 10.75
CA GLY A 16 11.70 13.70 12.12
C GLY A 16 12.36 15.07 12.22
N GLY A 17 12.32 15.67 13.40
CA GLY A 17 12.96 16.97 13.67
C GLY A 17 12.27 18.18 13.01
N VAL A 18 11.07 18.00 12.46
CA VAL A 18 10.22 19.08 11.94
C VAL A 18 9.05 19.26 12.88
N VAL A 19 8.83 20.49 13.34
CA VAL A 19 7.77 20.81 14.31
C VAL A 19 6.89 21.91 13.75
N LEU A 20 5.58 21.67 13.77
CA LEU A 20 4.58 22.69 13.46
C LEU A 20 4.39 23.60 14.68
N THR A 21 4.71 24.89 14.55
CA THR A 21 4.65 25.85 15.67
C THR A 21 3.31 26.57 15.81
N GLY A 22 2.40 26.42 14.83
CA GLY A 22 1.11 27.11 14.82
C GLY A 22 0.46 27.17 13.44
N GLY A 23 -0.59 28.00 13.31
CA GLY A 23 -1.22 28.32 12.03
C GLY A 23 -2.08 27.20 11.42
N ARG A 24 -2.40 27.35 10.13
CA ARG A 24 -3.36 26.47 9.42
C ARG A 24 -2.89 25.02 9.35
N PHE A 25 -1.58 24.79 9.15
CA PHE A 25 -1.02 23.44 9.08
C PHE A 25 -1.07 22.73 10.43
N LYS A 26 -0.73 23.41 11.53
CA LYS A 26 -0.88 22.82 12.88
C LYS A 26 -2.34 22.49 13.17
N LYS A 27 -3.27 23.40 12.89
CA LYS A 27 -4.70 23.13 13.08
C LYS A 27 -5.19 21.93 12.26
N ALA A 28 -4.78 21.83 11.00
CA ALA A 28 -5.13 20.69 10.15
C ALA A 28 -4.54 19.37 10.69
N PHE A 29 -3.30 19.40 11.16
CA PHE A 29 -2.63 18.24 11.76
C PHE A 29 -3.31 17.80 13.07
N ASP A 30 -3.62 18.73 13.97
CA ASP A 30 -4.31 18.45 15.23
C ASP A 30 -5.74 17.91 14.97
N ASN A 31 -6.44 18.47 13.98
CA ASN A 31 -7.75 17.97 13.55
C ASN A 31 -7.65 16.54 12.99
N ASN A 32 -6.58 16.22 12.24
CA ASN A 32 -6.35 14.88 11.72
C ASN A 32 -6.12 13.86 12.85
N ILE A 33 -5.37 14.23 13.89
CA ILE A 33 -5.23 13.40 15.10
C ILE A 33 -6.61 13.12 15.71
N GLY A 34 -7.43 14.16 15.89
CA GLY A 34 -8.80 14.01 16.41
C GLY A 34 -9.68 13.12 15.53
N PHE A 35 -9.57 13.24 14.20
CA PHE A 35 -10.29 12.39 13.25
C PHE A 35 -9.88 10.91 13.36
N LEU A 36 -8.57 10.63 13.42
CA LEU A 36 -8.05 9.26 13.54
C LEU A 36 -8.51 8.59 14.85
N LYS A 37 -8.52 9.33 15.97
CA LYS A 37 -9.01 8.82 17.26
C LYS A 37 -10.51 8.51 17.27
N GLY A 38 -11.28 9.07 16.33
CA GLY A 38 -12.69 8.77 16.17
C GLY A 38 -12.98 7.40 15.56
N PHE A 39 -11.95 6.66 15.12
CA PHE A 39 -12.13 5.31 14.58
C PHE A 39 -12.34 4.28 15.69
N ASP A 40 -13.26 3.36 15.44
CA ASP A 40 -13.53 2.15 16.21
C ASP A 40 -12.68 0.99 15.66
N VAL A 41 -11.76 0.51 16.50
CA VAL A 41 -10.82 -0.57 16.17
C VAL A 41 -11.56 -1.87 15.83
N ASP A 42 -12.70 -2.15 16.44
CA ASP A 42 -13.47 -3.37 16.15
C ASP A 42 -14.07 -3.36 14.74
N ARG A 43 -14.39 -2.17 14.22
CA ARG A 43 -14.87 -1.98 12.85
C ARG A 43 -13.73 -2.11 11.83
N ILE A 44 -12.55 -1.58 12.16
CA ILE A 44 -11.33 -1.74 11.33
C ILE A 44 -10.98 -3.22 11.18
N LEU A 45 -11.04 -3.98 12.28
CA LEU A 45 -10.61 -5.37 12.36
C LEU A 45 -11.69 -6.39 11.99
N TYR A 46 -12.89 -5.93 11.64
CA TYR A 46 -14.04 -6.78 11.36
C TYR A 46 -13.70 -7.91 10.37
N TRP A 47 -13.18 -7.56 9.19
CA TRP A 47 -12.91 -8.53 8.14
C TRP A 47 -11.75 -9.48 8.49
N TYR A 48 -10.74 -9.03 9.23
CA TYR A 48 -9.65 -9.89 9.71
C TYR A 48 -10.19 -10.98 10.63
N ARG A 49 -11.05 -10.60 11.58
CA ARG A 49 -11.66 -11.54 12.52
C ARG A 49 -12.62 -12.50 11.81
N VAL A 50 -13.43 -12.01 10.87
CA VAL A 50 -14.30 -12.85 10.04
C VAL A 50 -13.49 -13.87 9.23
N HIS A 51 -12.40 -13.45 8.58
CA HIS A 51 -11.50 -14.33 7.81
C HIS A 51 -10.97 -15.50 8.64
N LYS A 52 -10.61 -15.25 9.90
CA LYS A 52 -10.14 -16.31 10.82
C LYS A 52 -11.22 -16.98 11.66
N GLY A 53 -12.49 -16.67 11.45
CA GLY A 53 -13.58 -17.22 12.26
C GLY A 53 -13.53 -16.81 13.74
N LYS A 54 -12.90 -15.68 14.06
CA LYS A 54 -12.88 -15.09 15.40
C LYS A 54 -14.15 -14.27 15.66
N PRO A 55 -14.53 -14.03 16.93
CA PRO A 55 -15.58 -13.08 17.27
C PRO A 55 -15.29 -11.69 16.69
N ALA A 56 -16.23 -11.13 15.93
CA ALA A 56 -16.13 -9.81 15.30
C ALA A 56 -17.27 -8.90 15.81
N PRO A 57 -17.10 -8.24 16.98
CA PRO A 57 -18.17 -7.47 17.64
C PRO A 57 -18.55 -6.17 16.91
N GLY A 58 -17.70 -5.68 16.00
CA GLY A 58 -17.96 -4.49 15.18
C GLY A 58 -18.77 -4.79 13.91
N VAL A 59 -18.92 -3.77 13.07
CA VAL A 59 -19.43 -3.87 11.70
C VAL A 59 -18.60 -2.98 10.78
N PRO A 60 -18.45 -3.27 9.48
CA PRO A 60 -17.73 -2.40 8.56
C PRO A 60 -18.24 -0.94 8.58
N TYR A 61 -17.38 0.04 8.30
CA TYR A 61 -17.74 1.46 8.38
C TYR A 61 -18.94 1.85 7.51
N ALA A 62 -19.06 1.22 6.34
CA ALA A 62 -20.19 1.32 5.45
C ALA A 62 -21.00 0.00 5.42
N ALA A 63 -21.58 -0.38 6.56
CA ALA A 63 -22.44 -1.55 6.66
C ALA A 63 -23.60 -1.49 5.63
N GLY A 64 -23.97 -2.63 5.03
CA GLY A 64 -25.00 -2.72 3.99
C GLY A 64 -24.46 -2.53 2.56
N ALA A 65 -24.99 -1.56 1.81
CA ALA A 65 -24.66 -1.31 0.40
C ALA A 65 -23.30 -0.58 0.18
N GLY A 66 -22.44 -0.53 1.19
CA GLY A 66 -21.12 0.09 1.11
C GLY A 66 -20.18 -0.71 0.20
N HIS A 67 -20.25 -0.45 -1.10
CA HIS A 67 -19.46 -1.12 -2.14
C HIS A 67 -17.97 -1.23 -1.76
N PHE A 68 -17.38 -0.14 -1.26
CA PHE A 68 -15.95 -0.12 -0.97
C PHE A 68 -15.56 -0.99 0.24
N GLU A 69 -16.21 -0.86 1.40
CA GLU A 69 -15.80 -1.63 2.59
C GLU A 69 -16.02 -3.14 2.49
N ASN A 70 -17.02 -3.57 1.71
CA ASN A 70 -17.32 -4.99 1.55
C ASN A 70 -16.53 -5.65 0.40
N ASN A 71 -16.07 -4.87 -0.59
CA ASN A 71 -15.23 -5.36 -1.67
C ASN A 71 -13.73 -5.20 -1.40
N LEU A 72 -13.33 -4.25 -0.54
CA LEU A 72 -11.95 -3.88 -0.24
C LEU A 72 -11.55 -4.33 1.17
N LYS A 73 -11.88 -5.58 1.52
CA LYS A 73 -11.72 -6.11 2.88
C LYS A 73 -10.29 -5.92 3.39
N GLY A 74 -10.12 -5.10 4.42
CA GLY A 74 -8.82 -4.81 5.04
C GLY A 74 -8.17 -3.49 4.62
N GLN A 75 -8.71 -2.77 3.63
CA GLN A 75 -8.16 -1.47 3.20
C GLN A 75 -8.11 -0.45 4.35
N THR A 76 -9.14 -0.44 5.20
CA THR A 76 -9.31 0.57 6.25
C THR A 76 -8.26 0.42 7.33
N ALA A 77 -7.80 -0.81 7.59
CA ALA A 77 -6.64 -1.04 8.44
C ALA A 77 -5.37 -0.46 7.81
N GLY A 78 -5.14 -0.68 6.51
CA GLY A 78 -4.02 -0.10 5.78
C GLY A 78 -4.02 1.44 5.78
N GLU A 79 -5.15 2.05 5.43
CA GLU A 79 -5.32 3.51 5.41
C GLU A 79 -5.20 4.14 6.81
N PHE A 80 -5.79 3.49 7.83
CA PHE A 80 -5.65 3.94 9.21
C PHE A 80 -4.18 3.89 9.66
N LEU A 81 -3.49 2.78 9.43
CA LEU A 81 -2.07 2.64 9.77
C LEU A 81 -1.20 3.65 9.01
N MET A 82 -1.54 3.97 7.76
CA MET A 82 -0.86 5.00 6.98
C MET A 82 -1.02 6.39 7.64
N GLY A 83 -2.26 6.77 8.01
CA GLY A 83 -2.54 8.04 8.67
C GLY A 83 -1.96 8.14 10.08
N ALA A 84 -2.18 7.11 10.92
CA ALA A 84 -1.72 7.07 12.30
C ALA A 84 -0.20 6.88 12.40
N GLY A 85 0.39 5.98 11.60
CA GLY A 85 1.84 5.79 11.52
C GLY A 85 2.56 7.06 11.06
N THR A 86 2.07 7.70 10.00
CA THR A 86 2.63 8.99 9.56
C THR A 86 2.49 10.07 10.63
N THR A 87 1.39 10.11 11.38
CA THR A 87 1.22 11.04 12.51
C THR A 87 2.27 10.79 13.60
N LEU A 88 2.44 9.53 14.00
CA LEU A 88 3.38 9.09 15.04
C LEU A 88 4.85 9.26 14.65
N LEU A 89 5.16 9.39 13.36
CA LEU A 89 6.49 9.78 12.89
C LEU A 89 6.89 11.20 13.36
N TRP A 90 5.90 12.09 13.54
CA TRP A 90 6.14 13.50 13.86
C TRP A 90 5.81 13.86 15.30
N ILE A 91 4.71 13.33 15.84
CA ILE A 91 4.24 13.62 17.19
C ILE A 91 3.75 12.33 17.83
N GLU A 92 4.27 12.02 19.02
CA GLU A 92 3.78 10.90 19.80
C GLU A 92 2.37 11.20 20.34
N ASP A 93 1.47 10.24 20.19
CA ASP A 93 0.14 10.25 20.78
C ASP A 93 -0.16 8.86 21.33
N THR A 94 -0.35 8.76 22.65
CA THR A 94 -0.44 7.47 23.35
C THR A 94 -1.66 6.65 22.95
N GLU A 95 -2.75 7.31 22.58
CA GLU A 95 -3.99 6.67 22.16
C GLU A 95 -3.85 6.11 20.74
N LEU A 96 -3.34 6.93 19.80
CA LEU A 96 -3.03 6.44 18.45
C LEU A 96 -2.01 5.30 18.47
N ARG A 97 -0.97 5.40 19.31
CA ARG A 97 0.02 4.33 19.50
C ARG A 97 -0.64 3.03 19.95
N LYS A 98 -1.58 3.10 20.90
CA LYS A 98 -2.33 1.95 21.38
C LYS A 98 -3.17 1.34 20.24
N MET A 99 -3.92 2.17 19.50
CA MET A 99 -4.75 1.71 18.38
C MET A 99 -3.91 1.03 17.29
N VAL A 100 -2.78 1.62 16.90
CA VAL A 100 -1.85 1.05 15.91
C VAL A 100 -1.38 -0.33 16.35
N ARG A 101 -0.94 -0.48 17.61
CA ARG A 101 -0.45 -1.76 18.13
C ARG A 101 -1.54 -2.82 18.21
N GLU A 102 -2.75 -2.43 18.59
CA GLU A 102 -3.91 -3.32 18.63
C GLU A 102 -4.26 -3.85 17.23
N ILE A 103 -4.27 -2.96 16.23
CA ILE A 103 -4.52 -3.32 14.83
C ILE A 103 -3.41 -4.23 14.30
N LEU A 104 -2.14 -3.87 14.49
CA LEU A 104 -1.00 -4.69 14.05
C LEU A 104 -1.03 -6.08 14.67
N LYS A 105 -1.33 -6.17 15.98
CA LYS A 105 -1.44 -7.44 16.67
C LYS A 105 -2.55 -8.31 16.09
N GLU A 106 -3.75 -7.77 15.90
CA GLU A 106 -4.86 -8.58 15.36
C GLU A 106 -4.63 -8.95 13.90
N MET A 107 -4.04 -8.07 13.08
CA MET A 107 -3.64 -8.40 11.71
C MET A 107 -2.63 -9.56 11.70
N GLU A 108 -1.64 -9.54 12.59
CA GLU A 108 -0.69 -10.64 12.75
C GLU A 108 -1.38 -11.92 13.21
N ASP A 109 -2.22 -11.86 14.25
CA ASP A 109 -2.98 -13.00 14.74
C ASP A 109 -4.02 -13.51 13.70
N CYS A 110 -4.29 -12.73 12.66
CA CYS A 110 -5.21 -13.05 11.57
C CYS A 110 -4.54 -13.33 10.23
N ARG A 111 -3.21 -13.36 10.15
CA ARG A 111 -2.49 -13.71 8.92
C ARG A 111 -2.53 -15.22 8.67
N ASP A 112 -2.35 -15.62 7.42
CA ASP A 112 -2.13 -17.02 7.05
C ASP A 112 -0.66 -17.41 7.30
N ASP A 113 -0.42 -18.71 7.50
CA ASP A 113 0.89 -19.25 7.89
C ASP A 113 1.99 -19.01 6.83
N ASP A 114 1.58 -18.82 5.57
CA ASP A 114 2.45 -18.56 4.42
C ASP A 114 2.80 -17.07 4.24
N GLY A 115 2.37 -16.21 5.17
CA GLY A 115 2.64 -14.77 5.14
C GLY A 115 1.55 -13.94 4.46
N PHE A 116 0.50 -14.55 3.90
CA PHE A 116 -0.62 -13.82 3.35
C PHE A 116 -1.43 -13.12 4.45
N ILE A 117 -1.47 -11.79 4.43
CA ILE A 117 -2.09 -10.99 5.50
C ILE A 117 -3.43 -10.36 5.12
N ILE A 118 -3.82 -10.38 3.84
CA ILE A 118 -5.09 -9.75 3.42
C ILE A 118 -6.26 -10.61 3.95
N PRO A 119 -7.34 -10.02 4.51
CA PRO A 119 -8.42 -10.77 5.13
C PRO A 119 -9.44 -11.29 4.10
N ILE A 120 -8.94 -12.05 3.12
CA ILE A 120 -9.69 -12.74 2.08
C ILE A 120 -9.09 -14.11 1.84
N THR A 121 -9.81 -15.00 1.17
CA THR A 121 -9.22 -16.26 0.70
C THR A 121 -8.27 -16.03 -0.48
N GLN A 122 -7.31 -16.93 -0.70
CA GLN A 122 -6.48 -16.88 -1.91
C GLN A 122 -7.30 -17.09 -3.20
N ASP A 123 -8.44 -17.79 -3.13
CA ASP A 123 -9.38 -17.88 -4.25
C ASP A 123 -10.02 -16.53 -4.57
N GLU A 124 -10.45 -15.78 -3.55
CA GLU A 124 -10.87 -14.39 -3.73
C GLU A 124 -9.73 -13.52 -4.27
N PHE A 125 -8.49 -13.74 -3.82
CA PHE A 125 -7.32 -13.03 -4.36
C PHE A 125 -7.17 -13.25 -5.87
N ARG A 126 -7.38 -14.49 -6.36
CA ARG A 126 -7.29 -14.84 -7.79
C ARG A 126 -8.45 -14.33 -8.63
N THR A 127 -9.66 -14.24 -8.05
CA THR A 127 -10.91 -14.10 -8.82
C THR A 127 -11.60 -12.75 -8.66
N LYS A 128 -11.21 -11.93 -7.69
CA LYS A 128 -11.82 -10.62 -7.42
C LYS A 128 -11.02 -9.46 -8.00
N GLU A 129 -11.71 -8.36 -8.24
CA GLU A 129 -11.16 -7.13 -8.84
C GLU A 129 -10.20 -6.39 -7.91
N TYR A 130 -10.45 -6.36 -6.62
CA TYR A 130 -9.78 -5.41 -5.73
C TYR A 130 -8.60 -5.89 -4.84
N PRO A 131 -8.20 -7.18 -4.78
CA PRO A 131 -7.15 -7.60 -3.86
C PRO A 131 -5.81 -6.88 -4.01
N ASN A 132 -5.39 -6.56 -5.24
CA ASN A 132 -4.14 -5.82 -5.49
C ASN A 132 -4.20 -4.36 -4.99
N TYR A 133 -5.38 -3.74 -5.08
CA TYR A 133 -5.65 -2.42 -4.48
C TYR A 133 -5.48 -2.48 -2.96
N THR A 134 -6.16 -3.41 -2.31
CA THR A 134 -6.10 -3.58 -0.86
C THR A 134 -4.68 -3.92 -0.37
N ARG A 135 -3.95 -4.75 -1.13
CA ARG A 135 -2.53 -5.07 -0.85
C ARG A 135 -1.67 -3.81 -0.77
N ALA A 136 -1.88 -2.84 -1.67
CA ALA A 136 -1.13 -1.59 -1.66
C ALA A 136 -1.35 -0.81 -0.37
N TRP A 137 -2.60 -0.60 0.05
CA TRP A 137 -2.90 0.13 1.29
C TRP A 137 -2.37 -0.56 2.53
N ILE A 138 -2.53 -1.88 2.63
CA ILE A 138 -1.98 -2.65 3.74
C ILE A 138 -0.45 -2.51 3.77
N THR A 139 0.22 -2.65 2.63
CA THR A 139 1.67 -2.49 2.53
C THR A 139 2.09 -1.08 2.98
N PHE A 140 1.40 -0.04 2.52
CA PHE A 140 1.75 1.35 2.89
C PHE A 140 1.55 1.59 4.38
N GLY A 141 0.43 1.16 4.94
CA GLY A 141 0.14 1.28 6.36
C GLY A 141 1.16 0.56 7.24
N LEU A 142 1.52 -0.67 6.89
CA LEU A 142 2.54 -1.44 7.62
C LEU A 142 3.91 -0.75 7.57
N LEU A 143 4.31 -0.23 6.41
CA LEU A 143 5.58 0.49 6.29
C LEU A 143 5.59 1.78 7.10
N ASP A 144 4.51 2.56 7.08
CA ASP A 144 4.43 3.82 7.83
C ASP A 144 4.35 3.59 9.35
N ALA A 145 3.69 2.52 9.79
CA ALA A 145 3.78 2.06 11.18
C ALA A 145 5.21 1.63 11.56
N GLY A 146 5.91 0.93 10.67
CA GLY A 146 7.31 0.58 10.83
C GLY A 146 8.21 1.81 10.96
N TYR A 147 8.02 2.82 10.11
CA TYR A 147 8.75 4.09 10.19
C TYR A 147 8.45 4.86 11.47
N ALA A 148 7.26 4.69 12.05
CA ALA A 148 6.86 5.24 13.35
C ALA A 148 7.42 4.44 14.56
N GLY A 149 8.24 3.42 14.33
CA GLY A 149 8.92 2.64 15.36
C GLY A 149 8.33 1.25 15.63
N GLU A 150 7.30 0.82 14.91
CA GLU A 150 6.71 -0.52 15.07
C GLU A 150 7.43 -1.54 14.16
N ASN A 151 8.65 -1.98 14.56
CA ASN A 151 9.50 -2.85 13.74
C ASN A 151 8.79 -4.10 13.18
N ARG A 152 7.89 -4.72 13.96
CA ARG A 152 7.12 -5.89 13.53
C ARG A 152 6.28 -5.61 12.28
N ALA A 153 5.83 -4.37 12.08
CA ALA A 153 5.08 -4.00 10.88
C ALA A 153 5.91 -4.11 9.60
N PHE A 154 7.23 -3.84 9.65
CA PHE A 154 8.11 -4.09 8.51
C PHE A 154 8.20 -5.58 8.18
N GLU A 155 8.28 -6.44 9.19
CA GLU A 155 8.35 -7.88 9.00
C GLU A 155 7.05 -8.42 8.38
N LEU A 156 5.89 -7.95 8.85
CA LEU A 156 4.60 -8.30 8.25
C LEU A 156 4.49 -7.83 6.78
N ALA A 157 5.01 -6.64 6.47
CA ALA A 157 5.05 -6.15 5.09
C ALA A 157 5.97 -7.00 4.20
N ARG A 158 7.08 -7.49 4.77
CA ARG A 158 8.01 -8.39 4.09
C ARG A 158 7.36 -9.75 3.83
N ASP A 159 6.71 -10.35 4.82
CA ASP A 159 6.03 -11.64 4.69
C ASP A 159 5.00 -11.61 3.54
N MET A 160 4.15 -10.58 3.50
CA MET A 160 3.19 -10.39 2.39
C MET A 160 3.88 -10.17 1.03
N GLY A 161 5.00 -9.44 1.02
CA GLY A 161 5.78 -9.22 -0.19
C GLY A 161 6.43 -10.50 -0.72
N ASP A 162 6.94 -11.35 0.17
CA ASP A 162 7.57 -12.62 -0.21
C ASP A 162 6.53 -13.58 -0.77
N TRP A 163 5.38 -13.67 -0.12
CA TRP A 163 4.22 -14.40 -0.65
C TRP A 163 3.84 -13.91 -2.05
N PHE A 164 3.68 -12.58 -2.24
CA PHE A 164 3.25 -12.03 -3.53
C PHE A 164 4.30 -12.26 -4.62
N ASN A 165 5.58 -12.18 -4.28
CA ASN A 165 6.69 -12.41 -5.21
C ASN A 165 6.78 -13.87 -5.72
N GLU A 166 5.99 -14.79 -5.17
CA GLU A 166 5.89 -16.20 -5.56
C GLU A 166 4.46 -16.60 -5.96
N CYS A 167 3.54 -15.63 -6.02
CA CYS A 167 2.13 -15.90 -6.25
C CYS A 167 1.86 -16.44 -7.67
N ASP A 168 0.92 -17.36 -7.78
CA ASP A 168 0.50 -17.98 -9.04
C ASP A 168 -0.27 -17.03 -9.98
N VAL A 169 -0.70 -15.86 -9.48
CA VAL A 169 -1.37 -14.85 -10.30
C VAL A 169 -0.43 -14.02 -11.16
N LEU A 170 0.87 -14.03 -10.86
CA LEU A 170 1.85 -13.15 -11.51
C LEU A 170 1.81 -13.17 -13.06
N PRO A 171 1.57 -14.31 -13.75
CA PRO A 171 1.48 -14.32 -15.22
C PRO A 171 0.30 -13.53 -15.80
N TYR A 172 -0.74 -13.26 -15.02
CA TYR A 172 -1.98 -12.59 -15.45
C TYR A 172 -2.36 -11.40 -14.56
N VAL A 173 -1.51 -11.04 -13.59
CA VAL A 173 -1.84 -10.04 -12.56
C VAL A 173 -2.09 -8.65 -13.13
N LYS A 174 -1.47 -8.30 -14.27
CA LYS A 174 -1.70 -7.03 -14.96
C LYS A 174 -3.06 -6.97 -15.68
N ASP A 175 -3.60 -8.12 -16.05
CA ASP A 175 -4.87 -8.25 -16.78
C ASP A 175 -6.05 -8.37 -15.81
N MET A 176 -5.77 -8.64 -14.53
CA MET A 176 -6.77 -8.55 -13.47
C MET A 176 -7.27 -7.11 -13.35
N ASN A 177 -8.54 -6.97 -13.01
CA ASN A 177 -9.08 -5.65 -12.72
C ASN A 177 -8.31 -5.03 -11.53
N LEU A 178 -8.01 -3.72 -11.60
CA LEU A 178 -7.07 -3.01 -10.71
C LEU A 178 -5.69 -3.66 -10.51
N GLY A 179 -5.29 -4.57 -11.40
CA GLY A 179 -4.01 -5.28 -11.37
C GLY A 179 -2.82 -4.34 -11.33
N PHE A 180 -2.86 -3.26 -12.12
CA PHE A 180 -1.84 -2.22 -12.20
C PHE A 180 -1.50 -1.58 -10.85
N GLN A 181 -2.43 -1.52 -9.88
CA GLN A 181 -2.13 -0.98 -8.54
C GLN A 181 -1.20 -1.87 -7.74
N GLY A 182 -1.09 -3.15 -8.12
CA GLY A 182 -0.16 -4.08 -7.51
C GLY A 182 1.29 -3.65 -7.69
N ILE A 183 1.66 -2.90 -8.74
CA ILE A 183 3.05 -2.44 -8.88
C ILE A 183 3.48 -1.49 -7.74
N LEU A 184 2.52 -0.75 -7.17
CA LEU A 184 2.77 0.26 -6.15
C LEU A 184 3.27 -0.37 -4.85
N ALA A 185 2.68 -1.49 -4.44
CA ALA A 185 3.09 -2.21 -3.24
C ALA A 185 4.53 -2.73 -3.38
N ASN A 186 4.88 -3.34 -4.52
CA ASN A 186 6.24 -3.86 -4.78
C ASN A 186 7.29 -2.75 -4.75
N THR A 187 7.06 -1.66 -5.49
CA THR A 187 8.01 -0.55 -5.59
C THR A 187 8.16 0.18 -4.26
N ARG A 188 7.08 0.37 -3.51
CA ARG A 188 7.12 0.97 -2.17
C ARG A 188 7.81 0.06 -1.15
N LEU A 189 7.56 -1.25 -1.19
CA LEU A 189 8.22 -2.23 -0.32
C LEU A 189 9.71 -2.29 -0.63
N TYR A 190 10.07 -2.29 -1.91
CA TYR A 190 11.46 -2.13 -2.32
C TYR A 190 12.07 -0.92 -1.65
N ASP A 191 11.53 0.30 -1.70
CA ASP A 191 12.22 1.45 -1.10
C ASP A 191 12.37 1.41 0.45
N SER A 192 11.73 0.45 1.12
CA SER A 192 11.78 0.26 2.57
C SER A 192 13.06 -0.42 3.08
N PRO A 193 13.30 -0.41 4.41
CA PRO A 193 14.41 -1.13 5.05
C PRO A 193 14.39 -2.66 4.82
N VAL A 194 13.22 -3.25 4.57
CA VAL A 194 13.04 -4.69 4.36
C VAL A 194 12.87 -5.08 2.88
N GLY A 195 12.93 -4.11 1.96
CA GLY A 195 12.78 -4.38 0.54
C GLY A 195 13.98 -5.11 -0.07
N VAL A 196 13.71 -6.00 -1.03
CA VAL A 196 14.71 -6.81 -1.75
C VAL A 196 14.59 -6.62 -3.26
N TRP A 197 15.65 -6.90 -4.02
CA TRP A 197 15.61 -6.75 -5.48
C TRP A 197 14.49 -7.56 -6.16
N LYS A 198 14.10 -8.69 -5.57
CA LYS A 198 12.98 -9.51 -6.05
C LYS A 198 11.68 -8.69 -6.17
N ASP A 199 11.46 -7.72 -5.28
CA ASP A 199 10.27 -6.86 -5.34
C ASP A 199 10.21 -6.06 -6.65
N ILE A 200 11.34 -5.52 -7.10
CA ILE A 200 11.46 -4.78 -8.37
C ILE A 200 11.48 -5.74 -9.55
N GLN A 201 12.16 -6.87 -9.43
CA GLN A 201 12.21 -7.88 -10.48
C GLN A 201 10.80 -8.37 -10.84
N VAL A 202 9.97 -8.69 -9.84
CA VAL A 202 8.57 -9.09 -10.04
C VAL A 202 7.77 -7.95 -10.65
N ALA A 203 7.95 -6.72 -10.17
CA ALA A 203 7.28 -5.55 -10.76
C ALA A 203 7.58 -5.40 -12.28
N ILE A 204 8.85 -5.54 -12.66
CA ILE A 204 9.29 -5.51 -14.07
C ILE A 204 8.66 -6.67 -14.83
N GLN A 205 8.81 -7.90 -14.36
CA GLN A 205 8.38 -9.10 -15.09
C GLN A 205 6.86 -9.20 -15.26
N ALA A 206 6.10 -8.81 -14.24
CA ALA A 206 4.65 -8.99 -14.22
C ALA A 206 3.88 -7.79 -14.81
N TYR A 207 4.44 -6.57 -14.75
CA TYR A 207 3.71 -5.35 -15.13
C TYR A 207 4.36 -4.53 -16.25
N GLN A 208 5.63 -4.71 -16.58
CA GLN A 208 6.26 -3.87 -17.61
C GLN A 208 5.79 -4.24 -19.02
N GLU A 209 5.36 -3.24 -19.77
CA GLU A 209 4.90 -3.39 -21.15
C GLU A 209 5.84 -2.64 -22.11
N THR A 210 6.96 -3.27 -22.46
CA THR A 210 7.98 -2.65 -23.33
C THR A 210 7.40 -2.25 -24.69
N TRP A 211 6.49 -3.04 -25.24
CA TRP A 211 5.80 -2.73 -26.50
C TRP A 211 5.01 -1.41 -26.43
N TRP A 212 4.39 -1.12 -25.29
CA TRP A 212 3.62 0.11 -25.09
C TRP A 212 4.55 1.32 -24.89
N LEU A 213 5.62 1.13 -24.10
CA LEU A 213 6.66 2.15 -23.92
C LEU A 213 7.31 2.55 -25.26
N GLU A 214 7.56 1.60 -26.16
CA GLU A 214 8.10 1.87 -27.50
C GLU A 214 7.15 2.74 -28.33
N GLN A 215 5.84 2.49 -28.28
CA GLN A 215 4.85 3.32 -28.97
C GLN A 215 4.79 4.75 -28.41
N LEU A 216 4.84 4.89 -27.08
CA LEU A 216 4.88 6.20 -26.41
C LEU A 216 6.15 6.98 -26.80
N ILE A 217 7.32 6.32 -26.84
CA ILE A 217 8.59 6.93 -27.27
C ILE A 217 8.53 7.35 -28.74
N ALA A 218 7.87 6.57 -29.59
CA ALA A 218 7.67 6.89 -31.01
C ALA A 218 6.66 8.03 -31.25
N GLY A 219 5.99 8.52 -30.20
CA GLY A 219 4.96 9.55 -30.32
C GLY A 219 3.66 9.04 -30.96
N ASP A 220 3.39 7.73 -30.93
CA ASP A 220 2.10 7.21 -31.39
C ASP A 220 1.02 7.58 -30.38
N HIS A 221 0.24 8.61 -30.70
CA HIS A 221 -0.82 9.09 -29.81
C HIS A 221 -1.90 8.03 -29.55
N ARG A 222 -2.05 7.02 -30.42
CA ARG A 222 -2.97 5.89 -30.19
C ARG A 222 -2.59 5.09 -28.97
N ALA A 223 -1.31 5.02 -28.62
CA ALA A 223 -0.85 4.32 -27.42
C ALA A 223 -1.53 4.82 -26.14
N ILE A 224 -2.04 6.07 -26.11
CA ILE A 224 -2.71 6.64 -24.95
C ILE A 224 -4.14 6.08 -24.77
N TYR A 225 -4.85 5.77 -25.88
CA TYR A 225 -6.28 5.42 -25.84
C TYR A 225 -6.64 4.05 -26.41
N ASP A 226 -5.74 3.42 -27.17
CA ASP A 226 -5.90 2.06 -27.73
C ASP A 226 -5.17 0.98 -26.89
N HIS A 227 -4.84 1.28 -25.62
CA HIS A 227 -4.20 0.30 -24.74
C HIS A 227 -5.16 -0.89 -24.47
N PRO A 228 -4.76 -2.15 -24.74
CA PRO A 228 -5.66 -3.30 -24.73
C PRO A 228 -5.93 -3.90 -23.33
N GLY A 229 -5.54 -3.21 -22.25
CA GLY A 229 -5.73 -3.65 -20.86
C GLY A 229 -6.99 -3.07 -20.18
N ASN A 230 -7.34 -3.63 -19.02
CA ASN A 230 -8.42 -3.11 -18.18
C ASN A 230 -7.97 -1.73 -17.62
N HIS A 231 -8.48 -0.67 -18.27
CA HIS A 231 -8.20 0.77 -18.15
C HIS A 231 -7.16 1.29 -17.14
N PRO A 232 -6.31 2.27 -17.53
CA PRO A 232 -5.50 3.00 -16.57
C PRO A 232 -6.39 3.82 -15.64
N HIS A 233 -6.38 3.54 -14.34
CA HIS A 233 -6.47 4.68 -13.41
C HIS A 233 -5.22 5.53 -13.67
N VAL A 234 -5.44 6.84 -13.80
CA VAL A 234 -4.54 8.01 -14.00
C VAL A 234 -3.05 7.95 -13.58
N TYR A 235 -2.58 6.91 -12.89
CA TYR A 235 -1.24 6.77 -12.33
C TYR A 235 -0.19 6.15 -13.26
N GLU A 236 -0.58 5.57 -14.41
CA GLU A 236 0.36 4.92 -15.34
C GLU A 236 1.27 5.90 -16.12
N THR A 237 0.95 7.19 -16.16
CA THR A 237 1.85 8.20 -16.74
C THR A 237 2.98 8.66 -15.80
N GLY A 238 3.12 8.01 -14.63
CA GLY A 238 4.16 8.27 -13.63
C GLY A 238 5.59 7.86 -14.01
N GLY A 239 5.83 7.39 -15.24
CA GLY A 239 7.18 7.34 -15.80
C GLY A 239 7.74 8.76 -15.84
N ARG A 240 8.83 9.01 -15.12
CA ARG A 240 9.52 10.32 -15.08
C ARG A 240 9.55 10.96 -16.47
N PHE A 241 8.72 11.98 -16.69
CA PHE A 241 8.96 12.99 -17.71
C PHE A 241 10.22 13.76 -17.32
N GLN A 242 11.38 13.17 -17.60
CA GLN A 242 12.58 13.96 -17.75
C GLN A 242 12.46 14.65 -19.09
N CYS A 243 11.89 15.86 -19.04
CA CYS A 243 11.88 16.82 -20.12
C CYS A 243 13.35 17.14 -20.48
N LEU A 244 13.99 16.25 -21.25
CA LEU A 244 15.17 16.58 -22.01
C LEU A 244 14.68 17.41 -23.19
N LYS A 245 14.57 18.72 -22.96
CA LYS A 245 14.80 19.69 -24.02
C LYS A 245 16.13 19.33 -24.68
N LYS A 246 16.08 18.60 -25.79
CA LYS A 246 17.16 18.65 -26.76
C LYS A 246 17.06 20.01 -27.42
N GLY A 247 17.86 20.95 -26.92
CA GLY A 247 18.40 21.98 -27.79
C GLY A 247 19.40 21.30 -28.71
N LEU A 248 19.06 21.27 -30.00
CA LEU A 248 19.92 21.40 -31.17
C LEU A 248 19.00 21.57 -32.37
#